data_AF-A0A9D8A706-F1
#
_entry.id   AF-A0A9D8A706-F1
#
_cell.length_a   1.000
_cell.length_b   1.000
_cell.length_c   1.000
_cell.angle_alpha   90.00
_cell.angle_beta   90.00
_cell.angle_gamma   90.00
#
_symmetry.space_group_name_H-M   'P 1'
#
loop_
_entity.id
_entity.type
_entity.pdbx_description
1 polymer ?
#
loop_
_entity_poly.entity_id
_entity_poly.type
_entity_poly.pdbx_seq_one_letter_code
_entity_poly.pdbx_strand_id
1 'polypeptide(L)'
;MFKLISFTAMLILLIGSNSVHSSDSGDRFDFKLSQHSRDKNKISKPALIQYTNPKDKKESYLLDAAIKAVYAPSGSSIETTGMIEVHKNTLIDKEQDTLSLGVMVGKYLIESGCTNIPGVVGVKVCKNNLFGDASVSYQKDNENEKKSVLAVFELSGTVADWYLNNVHAKSNFPVYWSPIFGLEYEDYITSNDSKEGSLGRLYGNIEIGVYPFFSELEGRLSFTFSHSYWSDFGKDEALKIEDDTHKLNKANISYQVTPSDSKVAVSLNLSWLDGENPRTKKADQQYTQFSIGVKF
;
A
#
# COMPACT_ATOMS: atom_id res chain seq x y z
N MET A 1 -30.00 31.29 -23.45
CA MET A 1 -30.89 31.35 -22.26
C MET A 1 -31.59 30.00 -22.20
N PHE A 2 -31.29 29.04 -21.33
CA PHE A 2 -30.86 29.05 -19.94
C PHE A 2 -29.64 28.14 -19.75
N LYS A 3 -28.61 28.64 -19.06
CA LYS A 3 -27.50 27.83 -18.53
C LYS A 3 -27.48 28.09 -17.03
N LEU A 4 -28.13 27.21 -16.28
CA LEU A 4 -27.89 27.06 -14.86
C LEU A 4 -28.36 25.67 -14.45
N ILE A 5 -27.57 25.05 -13.56
CA ILE A 5 -27.89 23.87 -12.77
C ILE A 5 -27.65 22.53 -13.50
N SER A 6 -26.43 22.01 -13.39
CA SER A 6 -26.26 20.81 -12.56
C SER A 6 -24.82 20.73 -12.07
N PHE A 7 -24.68 21.12 -10.80
CA PHE A 7 -23.55 20.85 -9.93
C PHE A 7 -23.68 19.37 -9.54
N THR A 8 -23.26 18.45 -10.42
CA THR A 8 -23.47 17.02 -10.16
C THR A 8 -22.38 16.52 -9.20
N ALA A 9 -22.86 16.16 -8.01
CA ALA A 9 -22.11 15.72 -6.87
C ALA A 9 -21.03 14.67 -7.21
N MET A 10 -19.81 14.97 -6.77
CA MET A 10 -18.74 14.01 -6.59
C MET A 10 -19.09 13.15 -5.37
N LEU A 11 -19.85 12.07 -5.59
CA LEU A 11 -20.15 11.10 -4.54
C LEU A 11 -18.96 10.16 -4.41
N ILE A 12 -17.97 10.54 -3.60
CA ILE A 12 -17.00 9.60 -3.06
C ILE A 12 -17.74 8.79 -1.99
N LEU A 13 -18.14 7.56 -2.31
CA LEU A 13 -18.68 6.61 -1.34
C LEU A 13 -17.50 5.93 -0.63
N LEU A 14 -16.95 6.63 0.37
CA LEU A 14 -16.01 6.06 1.32
C LEU A 14 -16.80 5.21 2.32
N ILE A 15 -16.89 3.91 2.06
CA ILE A 15 -17.38 2.98 3.07
C ILE A 15 -16.27 2.87 4.12
N GLY A 16 -16.52 3.45 5.29
CA GLY A 16 -15.62 3.34 6.43
C GLY A 16 -15.31 1.88 6.72
N SER A 17 -14.04 1.60 7.04
CA SER A 17 -13.60 0.29 7.51
C SER A 17 -14.25 0.00 8.87
N ASN A 18 -15.49 -0.49 8.88
CA ASN A 18 -16.15 -0.99 10.08
C ASN A 18 -15.43 -2.27 10.50
N SER A 19 -14.44 -2.12 11.37
CA SER A 19 -13.84 -3.27 12.06
C SER A 19 -14.84 -3.68 13.14
N VAL A 20 -15.62 -4.74 12.88
CA VAL A 20 -16.42 -5.38 13.93
C VAL A 20 -15.44 -6.06 14.86
N HIS A 21 -15.17 -5.41 16.00
CA HIS A 21 -14.30 -5.95 17.04
C HIS A 21 -15.15 -6.80 17.99
N SER A 22 -14.88 -8.09 18.09
CA SER A 22 -15.23 -8.83 19.30
C SER A 22 -14.10 -8.65 20.31
N SER A 23 -14.24 -7.66 21.19
CA SER A 23 -13.35 -7.50 22.33
C SER A 23 -13.78 -8.47 23.43
N ASP A 24 -13.08 -9.60 23.53
CA ASP A 24 -12.86 -10.33 24.77
C ASP A 24 -11.55 -11.09 24.64
N SER A 25 -10.97 -11.53 25.76
CA SER A 25 -9.63 -12.15 25.92
C SER A 25 -9.37 -13.47 25.12
N GLY A 26 -10.15 -13.75 24.09
CA GLY A 26 -10.04 -14.88 23.18
C GLY A 26 -9.42 -14.53 21.83
N ASP A 27 -9.52 -15.46 20.88
CA ASP A 27 -9.05 -15.26 19.51
C ASP A 27 -9.72 -14.05 18.85
N ARG A 28 -8.94 -13.29 18.08
CA ARG A 28 -9.45 -12.13 17.36
C ARG A 28 -9.84 -12.50 15.93
N PHE A 29 -11.06 -12.14 15.56
CA PHE A 29 -11.56 -12.18 14.19
C PHE A 29 -11.95 -10.78 13.73
N ASP A 30 -11.28 -10.25 12.70
CA ASP A 30 -11.63 -8.96 12.12
C ASP A 30 -12.08 -9.10 10.66
N PHE A 31 -13.12 -8.36 10.29
CA PHE A 31 -13.49 -8.14 8.89
C PHE A 31 -13.17 -6.69 8.50
N LYS A 32 -12.49 -6.50 7.36
CA LYS A 32 -12.06 -5.16 6.91
C LYS A 32 -12.33 -4.97 5.42
N LEU A 33 -12.88 -3.80 5.09
CA LEU A 33 -12.94 -3.27 3.73
C LEU A 33 -11.89 -2.17 3.61
N SER A 34 -11.02 -2.25 2.61
CA SER A 34 -9.89 -1.35 2.42
C SER A 34 -9.57 -1.17 0.93
N GLN A 35 -8.67 -0.24 0.58
CA GLN A 35 -8.22 -0.03 -0.80
C GLN A 35 -7.43 -1.23 -1.33
N HIS A 36 -6.58 -1.79 -0.47
CA HIS A 36 -5.62 -2.82 -0.85
C HIS A 36 -5.53 -3.94 0.16
N SER A 37 -5.21 -5.14 -0.32
CA SER A 37 -5.12 -6.32 0.53
C SER A 37 -3.91 -6.31 1.47
N ARG A 38 -2.79 -5.75 0.99
CA ARG A 38 -1.59 -5.48 1.79
C ARG A 38 -1.41 -4.00 2.02
N ASP A 39 -1.45 -3.62 3.29
CA ASP A 39 -1.06 -2.30 3.72
C ASP A 39 0.22 -2.42 4.57
N LYS A 40 1.36 -2.19 3.91
CA LYS A 40 2.71 -2.36 4.48
C LYS A 40 2.94 -1.47 5.71
N ASN A 41 2.13 -0.42 5.87
CA ASN A 41 2.27 0.56 6.94
C ASN A 41 1.22 0.40 8.05
N LYS A 42 0.35 -0.61 7.96
CA LYS A 42 -0.83 -0.77 8.84
C LYS A 42 -1.78 0.44 8.83
N ILE A 43 -1.62 1.39 7.90
CA ILE A 43 -2.50 2.56 7.74
C ILE A 43 -3.57 2.19 6.73
N SER A 44 -4.51 1.33 7.12
CA SER A 44 -5.58 0.84 6.26
C SER A 44 -6.24 1.97 5.46
N LYS A 45 -5.90 2.08 4.17
CA LYS A 45 -6.60 3.00 3.28
C LYS A 45 -8.02 2.49 3.02
N PRO A 46 -9.04 3.35 3.01
CA PRO A 46 -10.41 2.94 2.71
C PRO A 46 -10.54 2.53 1.24
N ALA A 47 -11.52 1.69 0.92
CA ALA A 47 -11.83 1.36 -0.48
C ALA A 47 -12.07 2.65 -1.29
N LEU A 48 -11.55 2.67 -2.52
CA LEU A 48 -11.62 3.84 -3.40
C LEU A 48 -12.54 3.54 -4.57
N ILE A 49 -13.54 4.40 -4.74
CA ILE A 49 -14.35 4.47 -5.96
C ILE A 49 -14.29 5.91 -6.44
N GLN A 50 -13.75 6.11 -7.64
CA GLN A 50 -13.67 7.41 -8.30
C GLN A 50 -14.32 7.30 -9.68
N TYR A 51 -15.23 8.21 -9.99
CA TYR A 51 -15.82 8.36 -11.32
C TYR A 51 -15.44 9.73 -11.89
N THR A 52 -15.09 9.78 -13.16
CA THR A 52 -14.70 10.99 -13.88
C THR A 52 -15.49 11.08 -15.17
N ASN A 53 -16.24 12.16 -15.36
CA ASN A 53 -17.00 12.46 -16.59
C ASN A 53 -16.55 13.79 -17.17
N PRO A 54 -15.43 13.82 -17.91
CA PRO A 54 -14.92 15.03 -18.52
C PRO A 54 -15.79 15.44 -19.71
N LYS A 55 -16.00 16.75 -19.88
CA LYS A 55 -16.87 17.31 -20.93
C LYS A 55 -16.51 16.87 -22.36
N ASP A 56 -15.22 16.66 -22.61
CA ASP A 56 -14.67 16.38 -23.95
C ASP A 56 -13.87 15.06 -24.01
N LYS A 57 -14.02 14.15 -23.02
CA LYS A 57 -13.46 12.78 -23.09
C LYS A 57 -14.49 11.75 -22.65
N LYS A 58 -14.16 10.47 -22.80
CA LYS A 58 -15.02 9.37 -22.32
C LYS A 58 -15.09 9.38 -20.80
N GLU A 59 -16.24 8.95 -20.29
CA GLU A 59 -16.38 8.66 -18.87
C GLU A 59 -15.41 7.55 -18.46
N SER A 60 -14.94 7.62 -17.22
CA SER A 60 -13.91 6.74 -16.70
C SER A 60 -14.09 6.55 -15.20
N TYR A 61 -13.59 5.45 -14.67
CA TYR A 61 -13.73 5.10 -13.27
C TYR A 61 -12.51 4.33 -12.77
N LEU A 62 -12.25 4.49 -11.48
CA LEU A 62 -11.23 3.80 -10.71
C LEU A 62 -11.90 3.14 -9.51
N LEU A 63 -11.72 1.84 -9.36
CA LEU A 63 -12.15 1.02 -8.24
C LEU A 63 -10.91 0.31 -7.69
N ASP A 64 -10.55 0.59 -6.45
CA ASP A 64 -9.60 -0.21 -5.68
C ASP A 64 -10.30 -0.64 -4.39
N ALA A 65 -10.60 -1.93 -4.27
CA ALA A 65 -11.31 -2.45 -3.11
C ALA A 65 -10.78 -3.84 -2.72
N ALA A 66 -10.62 -4.06 -1.42
CA ALA A 66 -10.19 -5.32 -0.85
C ALA A 66 -11.03 -5.67 0.39
N ILE A 67 -11.56 -6.89 0.42
CA ILE A 67 -12.24 -7.49 1.57
C ILE A 67 -11.27 -8.44 2.24
N LYS A 68 -11.14 -8.34 3.57
CA LYS A 68 -10.26 -9.18 4.38
C LYS A 68 -11.00 -9.82 5.53
N ALA A 69 -10.64 -11.07 5.81
CA ALA A 69 -10.94 -11.76 7.05
C ALA A 69 -9.63 -12.09 7.75
N VAL A 70 -9.42 -11.51 8.93
CA VAL A 70 -8.20 -11.64 9.72
C VAL A 70 -8.49 -12.52 10.92
N TYR A 71 -7.66 -13.53 11.14
CA TYR A 71 -7.68 -14.38 12.32
C TYR A 71 -6.33 -14.27 13.05
N ALA A 72 -6.37 -13.87 14.31
CA ALA A 72 -5.20 -13.82 15.18
C ALA A 72 -5.50 -14.58 16.49
N PRO A 73 -4.89 -15.77 16.70
CA PRO A 73 -5.08 -16.54 17.92
C PRO A 73 -4.59 -15.78 19.16
N SER A 74 -5.27 -15.96 20.29
CA SER A 74 -4.88 -15.34 21.55
C SER A 74 -3.47 -15.79 21.96
N GLY A 75 -2.63 -14.84 22.37
CA GLY A 75 -1.24 -15.10 22.78
C GLY A 75 -0.28 -15.50 21.64
N SER A 76 -0.73 -15.48 20.39
CA SER A 76 0.10 -15.77 19.22
C SER A 76 0.65 -14.49 18.59
N SER A 77 1.88 -14.56 18.07
CA SER A 77 2.47 -13.53 17.22
C SER A 77 2.21 -13.77 15.73
N ILE A 78 1.30 -14.68 15.40
CA ILE A 78 0.94 -15.06 14.02
C ILE A 78 -0.47 -14.57 13.72
N GLU A 79 -0.62 -13.96 12.54
CA GLU A 79 -1.90 -13.51 12.00
C GLU A 79 -2.11 -14.15 10.61
N THR A 80 -3.30 -14.69 10.37
CA THR A 80 -3.70 -15.21 9.07
C THR A 80 -4.78 -14.32 8.48
N THR A 81 -4.60 -13.91 7.22
CA THR A 81 -5.54 -13.06 6.50
C THR A 81 -5.97 -13.73 5.19
N GLY A 82 -7.27 -13.99 5.04
CA GLY A 82 -7.88 -14.28 3.74
C GLY A 82 -8.31 -12.97 3.06
N MET A 83 -8.09 -12.85 1.76
CA MET A 83 -8.32 -11.59 1.04
C MET A 83 -8.86 -11.78 -0.38
N ILE A 84 -9.79 -10.91 -0.77
CA ILE A 84 -10.23 -10.71 -2.16
C ILE A 84 -9.98 -9.25 -2.50
N GLU A 85 -9.35 -8.97 -3.62
CA GLU A 85 -8.98 -7.62 -4.06
C GLU A 85 -9.33 -7.42 -5.54
N VAL A 86 -9.89 -6.26 -5.84
CA VAL A 86 -10.30 -5.84 -7.18
C VAL A 86 -9.63 -4.50 -7.48
N HIS A 87 -8.95 -4.42 -8.62
CA HIS A 87 -8.49 -3.17 -9.20
C HIS A 87 -9.09 -2.99 -10.57
N LYS A 88 -9.82 -1.90 -10.76
CA LYS A 88 -10.30 -1.49 -12.06
C LYS A 88 -9.95 -0.03 -12.31
N ASN A 89 -9.28 0.28 -13.40
CA ASN A 89 -8.91 1.66 -13.75
C ASN A 89 -9.08 1.89 -15.25
N THR A 90 -10.02 2.76 -15.60
CA THR A 90 -10.28 3.21 -16.97
C THR A 90 -9.90 4.68 -17.20
N LEU A 91 -9.25 5.33 -16.22
CA LEU A 91 -8.79 6.73 -16.29
C LEU A 91 -7.50 6.90 -17.11
N ILE A 92 -6.92 5.81 -17.58
CA ILE A 92 -5.57 5.70 -18.14
C ILE A 92 -5.64 5.14 -19.57
N ASP A 93 -4.55 5.32 -20.33
CA ASP A 93 -4.52 4.97 -21.75
C ASP A 93 -4.71 3.47 -22.03
N LYS A 94 -4.39 2.62 -21.05
CA LYS A 94 -4.65 1.17 -21.09
C LYS A 94 -5.53 0.80 -19.91
N GLU A 95 -6.72 0.29 -20.19
CA GLU A 95 -7.62 -0.17 -19.12
C GLU A 95 -6.92 -1.22 -18.26
N GLN A 96 -7.22 -1.20 -16.96
CA GLN A 96 -6.76 -2.20 -16.02
C GLN A 96 -7.96 -2.83 -15.36
N ASP A 97 -8.00 -4.16 -15.38
CA ASP A 97 -9.03 -4.93 -14.70
C ASP A 97 -8.41 -6.21 -14.15
N THR A 98 -8.09 -6.16 -12.86
CA THR A 98 -7.42 -7.26 -12.16
C THR A 98 -8.22 -7.70 -10.95
N LEU A 99 -8.39 -9.02 -10.83
CA LEU A 99 -8.96 -9.66 -9.65
C LEU A 99 -7.88 -10.51 -8.98
N SER A 100 -7.76 -10.39 -7.66
CA SER A 100 -6.84 -11.18 -6.85
C SER A 100 -7.59 -11.84 -5.69
N LEU A 101 -7.32 -13.12 -5.46
CA LEU A 101 -7.80 -13.89 -4.30
C LEU A 101 -6.59 -14.53 -3.64
N GLY A 102 -6.41 -14.34 -2.34
CA GLY A 102 -5.24 -14.89 -1.66
C GLY A 102 -5.38 -15.13 -0.17
N VAL A 103 -4.34 -15.74 0.37
CA VAL A 103 -4.12 -15.94 1.80
C VAL A 103 -2.75 -15.40 2.14
N MET A 104 -2.65 -14.73 3.28
CA MET A 104 -1.42 -14.18 3.84
C MET A 104 -1.26 -14.67 5.28
N VAL A 105 -0.04 -15.01 5.67
CA VAL A 105 0.33 -15.31 7.05
C VAL A 105 1.46 -14.36 7.43
N GLY A 106 1.25 -13.55 8.45
CA GLY A 106 2.22 -12.63 9.00
C GLY A 106 2.70 -13.08 10.37
N LYS A 107 3.98 -12.87 10.69
CA LYS A 107 4.56 -13.14 11.99
C LYS A 107 5.44 -12.00 12.49
N TYR A 108 5.25 -11.64 13.75
CA TYR A 108 6.19 -10.78 14.48
C TYR A 108 7.39 -11.61 14.92
N LEU A 109 8.56 -11.35 14.35
CA LEU A 109 9.74 -12.21 14.56
C LEU A 109 10.58 -11.76 15.77
N ILE A 110 10.47 -10.51 16.24
CA ILE A 110 11.33 -9.96 17.31
C ILE A 110 10.61 -8.87 18.15
N GLU A 111 10.66 -8.99 19.48
CA GLU A 111 10.56 -7.93 20.51
C GLU A 111 11.73 -8.18 21.50
N SER A 112 12.43 -7.24 22.17
CA SER A 112 12.27 -5.81 22.42
C SER A 112 13.61 -5.20 22.96
N GLY A 113 13.69 -3.86 23.00
CA GLY A 113 14.65 -3.06 23.80
C GLY A 113 15.16 -1.79 23.07
N CYS A 114 14.92 -0.59 23.62
CA CYS A 114 15.57 0.63 23.13
C CYS A 114 16.91 0.84 23.86
N THR A 115 17.98 1.04 23.08
CA THR A 115 19.32 1.28 23.63
C THR A 115 19.81 2.65 23.17
N ASN A 116 20.39 3.42 24.09
CA ASN A 116 21.10 4.65 23.73
C ASN A 116 22.40 4.26 23.01
N ILE A 117 22.73 4.91 21.90
CA ILE A 117 24.03 4.69 21.26
C ILE A 117 25.12 5.31 22.15
N PRO A 118 26.12 4.55 22.65
CA PRO A 118 27.21 5.11 23.43
C PRO A 118 27.97 6.18 22.63
N GLY A 119 28.11 7.38 23.19
CA GLY A 119 28.82 8.49 22.54
C GLY A 119 27.95 9.40 21.66
N VAL A 120 26.66 9.10 21.47
CA VAL A 120 25.73 9.97 20.74
C VAL A 120 24.58 10.39 21.66
N VAL A 121 24.65 11.62 22.19
CA VAL A 121 23.61 12.18 23.04
C VAL A 121 22.31 12.32 22.24
N GLY A 122 21.19 11.84 22.77
CA GLY A 122 19.86 12.06 22.18
C GLY A 122 19.44 11.08 21.08
N VAL A 123 20.28 10.11 20.69
CA VAL A 123 19.90 9.06 19.74
C VAL A 123 19.50 7.80 20.51
N LYS A 124 18.20 7.50 20.52
CA LYS A 124 17.65 6.21 20.94
C LYS A 124 17.49 5.35 19.69
N VAL A 125 18.09 4.17 19.68
CA VAL A 125 17.77 3.14 18.68
C VAL A 125 16.87 2.14 19.37
N CYS A 126 15.59 2.15 18.99
CA CYS A 126 14.68 1.08 19.39
C CYS A 126 14.97 -0.16 18.54
N LYS A 127 15.11 -1.32 19.21
CA LYS A 127 15.38 -2.60 18.53
C LYS A 127 14.36 -2.83 17.41
N ASN A 128 14.93 -3.22 16.27
CA ASN A 128 14.25 -3.57 15.03
C ASN A 128 13.09 -4.53 15.30
N ASN A 129 11.89 -4.13 14.90
CA ASN A 129 10.82 -5.10 14.69
C ASN A 129 11.04 -5.67 13.29
N LEU A 130 11.38 -6.94 13.23
CA LEU A 130 11.38 -7.70 11.99
C LEU A 130 10.01 -8.37 11.85
N PHE A 131 9.37 -8.16 10.72
CA PHE A 131 8.12 -8.81 10.37
C PHE A 131 8.37 -9.69 9.16
N GLY A 132 7.89 -10.93 9.23
CA GLY A 132 7.93 -11.86 8.12
C GLY A 132 6.52 -12.11 7.63
N ASP A 133 6.31 -11.99 6.33
CA ASP A 133 5.03 -12.18 5.70
C ASP A 133 5.17 -13.17 4.54
N ALA A 134 4.28 -14.15 4.49
CA ALA A 134 4.17 -15.08 3.38
C ALA A 134 2.76 -15.05 2.83
N SER A 135 2.61 -15.27 1.52
CA SER A 135 1.31 -15.19 0.89
C SER A 135 1.27 -15.95 -0.42
N VAL A 136 0.07 -16.39 -0.79
CA VAL A 136 -0.22 -16.96 -2.10
C VAL A 136 -1.51 -16.31 -2.60
N SER A 137 -1.50 -15.86 -3.85
CA SER A 137 -2.68 -15.28 -4.50
C SER A 137 -2.84 -15.79 -5.92
N TYR A 138 -4.08 -16.15 -6.28
CA TYR A 138 -4.49 -16.30 -7.67
C TYR A 138 -4.84 -14.93 -8.23
N GLN A 139 -4.31 -14.61 -9.41
CA GLN A 139 -4.54 -13.35 -10.10
C GLN A 139 -5.14 -13.59 -11.48
N LYS A 140 -6.11 -12.76 -11.84
CA LYS A 140 -6.68 -12.70 -13.18
C LYS A 140 -6.56 -11.27 -13.68
N ASP A 141 -5.83 -11.10 -14.78
CA ASP A 141 -5.72 -9.87 -15.56
C ASP A 141 -6.63 -10.03 -16.78
N ASN A 142 -7.81 -9.41 -16.72
CA ASN A 142 -8.81 -9.54 -17.78
C ASN A 142 -8.38 -8.82 -19.07
N GLU A 143 -7.55 -7.77 -18.97
CA GLU A 143 -7.12 -6.97 -20.13
C GLU A 143 -6.15 -7.76 -21.01
N ASN A 144 -5.16 -8.40 -20.38
CA ASN A 144 -4.19 -9.23 -21.10
C ASN A 144 -4.61 -10.70 -21.19
N GLU A 145 -5.80 -11.02 -20.70
CA GLU A 145 -6.34 -12.38 -20.55
C GLU A 145 -5.38 -13.34 -19.84
N LYS A 146 -4.60 -12.82 -18.89
CA LYS A 146 -3.59 -13.58 -18.14
C LYS A 146 -4.15 -14.10 -16.82
N LYS A 147 -3.76 -15.32 -16.46
CA LYS A 147 -4.02 -15.91 -15.15
C LYS A 147 -2.73 -16.38 -14.55
N SER A 148 -2.54 -16.16 -13.25
CA SER A 148 -1.34 -16.62 -12.55
C SER A 148 -1.59 -16.95 -11.10
N VAL A 149 -0.67 -17.70 -10.50
CA VAL A 149 -0.53 -17.87 -9.07
C VAL A 149 0.76 -17.21 -8.65
N LEU A 150 0.66 -16.23 -7.75
CA LEU A 150 1.78 -15.48 -7.20
C LEU A 150 1.99 -15.90 -5.73
N ALA A 151 3.13 -16.49 -5.44
CA ALA A 151 3.64 -16.67 -4.10
C ALA A 151 4.61 -15.53 -3.77
N VAL A 152 4.47 -14.94 -2.58
CA VAL A 152 5.36 -13.86 -2.11
C VAL A 152 5.80 -14.15 -0.68
N PHE A 153 7.09 -14.01 -0.44
CA PHE A 153 7.70 -13.95 0.88
C PHE A 153 8.35 -12.58 1.06
N GLU A 154 8.10 -11.90 2.18
CA GLU A 154 8.66 -10.60 2.51
C GLU A 154 9.22 -10.61 3.93
N LEU A 155 10.33 -9.90 4.10
CA LEU A 155 10.87 -9.50 5.38
C LEU A 155 10.90 -7.98 5.40
N SER A 156 10.18 -7.40 6.35
CA SER A 156 10.21 -5.96 6.59
C SER A 156 10.85 -5.66 7.94
N GLY A 157 11.63 -4.59 7.98
CA GLY A 157 12.13 -4.01 9.20
C GLY A 157 11.52 -2.64 9.39
N THR A 158 11.23 -2.24 10.62
CA THR A 158 10.96 -0.82 10.91
C THR A 158 12.01 -0.30 11.84
N VAL A 159 12.58 0.85 11.47
CA VAL A 159 13.47 1.62 12.33
C VAL A 159 12.78 2.96 12.59
N ALA A 160 12.15 3.06 13.75
CA ALA A 160 11.52 4.29 14.23
C ALA A 160 12.56 5.20 14.91
N ASP A 161 12.29 6.51 14.90
CA ASP A 161 12.94 7.54 15.72
C ASP A 161 14.43 7.83 15.44
N TRP A 162 14.82 7.89 14.15
CA TRP A 162 16.12 8.47 13.79
C TRP A 162 16.03 9.99 13.81
N TYR A 163 16.44 10.60 14.92
CA TYR A 163 16.64 12.05 15.03
C TYR A 163 17.97 12.44 14.38
N LEU A 164 17.92 13.07 13.20
CA LEU A 164 19.11 13.62 12.58
C LEU A 164 19.48 14.97 13.23
N ASN A 165 20.75 15.07 13.62
CA ASN A 165 21.48 16.24 14.09
C ASN A 165 21.26 16.71 15.55
N ASN A 166 22.35 16.62 16.32
CA ASN A 166 22.54 17.29 17.59
C ASN A 166 23.55 18.43 17.36
N VAL A 167 23.07 19.58 16.88
CA VAL A 167 23.80 20.85 16.92
C VAL A 167 22.99 21.79 17.79
N HIS A 168 23.00 21.58 19.11
CA HIS A 168 22.50 22.47 20.17
C HIS A 168 21.11 23.14 20.01
N ALA A 169 20.30 22.74 19.04
CA ALA A 169 18.92 23.13 18.84
C ALA A 169 18.10 21.85 18.68
N LYS A 170 16.99 21.78 19.41
CA LYS A 170 15.95 20.75 19.30
C LYS A 170 15.82 20.33 17.83
N SER A 171 16.09 19.06 17.52
CA SER A 171 15.91 18.57 16.15
C SER A 171 14.42 18.39 15.86
N ASN A 172 14.08 18.70 14.62
CA ASN A 172 12.82 19.27 14.19
C ASN A 172 12.09 18.37 13.17
N PHE A 173 12.68 17.27 12.73
CA PHE A 173 12.07 16.46 11.67
C PHE A 173 12.18 14.98 12.03
N PRO A 174 11.17 14.41 12.73
CA PRO A 174 11.09 12.96 12.86
C PRO A 174 11.06 12.32 11.47
N VAL A 175 12.01 11.42 11.24
CA VAL A 175 12.11 10.60 10.04
C VAL A 175 11.88 9.15 10.44
N TYR A 176 10.99 8.47 9.72
CA TYR A 176 10.90 7.01 9.76
C TYR A 176 11.38 6.43 8.44
N TRP A 177 11.91 5.21 8.50
CA TRP A 177 12.14 4.44 7.30
C TRP A 177 11.84 2.96 7.54
N SER A 178 11.34 2.30 6.50
CA SER A 178 10.86 0.92 6.54
C SER A 178 11.37 0.16 5.31
N PRO A 179 12.51 -0.55 5.42
CA PRO A 179 13.00 -1.40 4.35
C PRO A 179 12.21 -2.72 4.30
N ILE A 180 11.95 -3.18 3.09
CA ILE A 180 11.33 -4.48 2.81
C ILE A 180 12.16 -5.19 1.75
N PHE A 181 12.44 -6.46 1.98
CA PHE A 181 13.05 -7.35 1.01
C PHE A 181 12.14 -8.54 0.81
N GLY A 182 12.06 -9.07 -0.41
CA GLY A 182 11.20 -10.20 -0.67
C GLY A 182 11.61 -11.04 -1.87
N LEU A 183 11.02 -12.22 -1.92
CA LEU A 183 11.08 -13.16 -3.01
C LEU A 183 9.67 -13.39 -3.52
N GLU A 184 9.54 -13.39 -4.84
CA GLU A 184 8.29 -13.67 -5.53
C GLU A 184 8.52 -14.86 -6.45
N TYR A 185 7.52 -15.73 -6.53
CA TYR A 185 7.44 -16.76 -7.54
C TYR A 185 6.05 -16.68 -8.17
N GLU A 186 6.02 -16.55 -9.48
CA GLU A 186 4.79 -16.47 -10.23
C GLU A 186 4.73 -17.57 -11.28
N ASP A 187 3.61 -18.29 -11.30
CA ASP A 187 3.30 -19.30 -12.30
C ASP A 187 2.13 -18.82 -13.16
N TYR A 188 2.36 -18.64 -14.46
CA TYR A 188 1.37 -18.20 -15.44
C TYR A 188 0.61 -19.43 -15.98
N ILE A 189 -0.69 -19.49 -15.72
CA ILE A 189 -1.55 -20.64 -16.02
C ILE A 189 -2.17 -20.51 -17.42
N THR A 190 -2.45 -19.31 -17.91
CA THR A 190 -3.02 -19.11 -19.26
C THR A 190 -2.87 -17.67 -19.73
N SER A 191 -2.67 -17.49 -21.04
CA SER A 191 -2.91 -16.24 -21.78
C SER A 191 -3.43 -16.59 -23.18
N ASN A 192 -4.13 -15.67 -23.85
CA ASN A 192 -4.70 -15.91 -25.19
C ASN A 192 -3.69 -16.30 -26.28
N ASP A 193 -2.38 -16.22 -25.99
CA ASP A 193 -1.29 -16.69 -26.86
C ASP A 193 -0.49 -17.89 -26.29
N SER A 194 -1.10 -18.71 -25.42
CA SER A 194 -0.63 -20.06 -25.04
C SER A 194 0.76 -20.16 -24.39
N LYS A 195 1.09 -19.23 -23.50
CA LYS A 195 2.39 -19.29 -22.82
C LYS A 195 2.23 -19.42 -21.33
N GLU A 196 2.21 -20.68 -20.93
CA GLU A 196 2.49 -21.10 -19.57
C GLU A 196 3.97 -20.89 -19.27
N GLY A 197 4.29 -20.67 -18.01
CA GLY A 197 5.66 -20.51 -17.57
C GLY A 197 5.75 -19.83 -16.22
N SER A 198 6.94 -19.88 -15.66
CA SER A 198 7.25 -19.40 -14.33
C SER A 198 8.27 -18.27 -14.35
N LEU A 199 8.24 -17.49 -13.27
CA LEU A 199 9.08 -16.33 -13.09
C LEU A 199 9.37 -16.12 -11.60
N GLY A 200 10.66 -16.07 -11.25
CA GLY A 200 11.12 -15.62 -9.94
C GLY A 200 11.40 -14.11 -9.94
N ARG A 201 11.14 -13.41 -8.82
CA ARG A 201 11.56 -12.01 -8.67
C ARG A 201 12.17 -11.73 -7.32
N LEU A 202 13.25 -10.97 -7.32
CA LEU A 202 13.79 -10.31 -6.13
C LEU A 202 13.07 -8.98 -5.98
N TYR A 203 12.64 -8.67 -4.78
CA TYR A 203 11.93 -7.44 -4.47
C TYR A 203 12.65 -6.68 -3.37
N GLY A 204 12.81 -5.38 -3.58
CA GLY A 204 13.28 -4.44 -2.58
C GLY A 204 12.37 -3.22 -2.52
N ASN A 205 12.14 -2.70 -1.33
CA ASN A 205 11.45 -1.45 -1.13
C ASN A 205 12.03 -0.70 0.05
N ILE A 206 12.07 0.62 -0.09
CA ILE A 206 12.34 1.52 1.01
C ILE A 206 11.24 2.56 1.03
N GLU A 207 10.59 2.70 2.18
CA GLU A 207 9.73 3.82 2.48
C GLU A 207 10.44 4.75 3.45
N ILE A 208 10.32 6.05 3.21
CA ILE A 208 10.79 7.13 4.05
C ILE A 208 9.60 8.04 4.29
N GLY A 209 9.39 8.48 5.52
CA GLY A 209 8.50 9.60 5.74
C GLY A 209 9.00 10.57 6.79
N VAL A 210 8.53 11.80 6.61
CA VAL A 210 8.96 12.98 7.34
C VAL A 210 7.73 13.68 7.85
N TYR A 211 7.73 14.01 9.14
CA TYR A 211 6.67 14.81 9.75
C TYR A 211 7.25 16.15 10.20
N PRO A 212 6.64 17.28 9.83
CA PRO A 212 7.02 18.57 10.38
C PRO A 212 6.51 18.71 11.81
N PHE A 213 7.36 19.27 12.65
CA PHE A 213 7.22 19.56 14.07
C PHE A 213 6.74 20.98 14.41
N PHE A 214 6.49 21.85 13.42
CA PHE A 214 5.94 23.18 13.70
C PHE A 214 4.59 23.00 14.39
N SER A 215 4.36 23.66 15.52
CA SER A 215 3.16 23.45 16.36
C SER A 215 1.83 23.52 15.59
N GLU A 216 1.79 24.31 14.53
CA GLU A 216 0.64 24.52 13.66
C GLU A 216 0.37 23.32 12.71
N LEU A 217 1.40 22.53 12.41
CA LEU A 217 1.38 21.42 11.44
C LEU A 217 1.70 20.07 12.07
N GLU A 218 2.09 20.04 13.34
CA GLU A 218 2.42 18.84 14.11
C GLU A 218 1.24 17.86 14.08
N GLY A 219 1.52 16.61 13.68
CA GLY A 219 0.51 15.56 13.53
C GLY A 219 -0.50 15.78 12.39
N ARG A 220 -0.41 16.88 11.65
CA ARG A 220 -1.34 17.22 10.56
C ARG A 220 -0.71 17.05 9.19
N LEU A 221 0.54 17.45 9.01
CA LEU A 221 1.23 17.33 7.73
C LEU A 221 2.15 16.10 7.75
N SER A 222 2.18 15.35 6.65
CA SER A 222 3.14 14.27 6.47
C SER A 222 3.60 14.21 5.02
N PHE A 223 4.88 13.86 4.87
CA PHE A 223 5.51 13.57 3.59
C PHE A 223 5.93 12.12 3.60
N THR A 224 5.55 11.36 2.59
CA THR A 224 6.05 10.00 2.42
C THR A 224 6.60 9.82 1.02
N PHE A 225 7.69 9.08 0.93
CA PHE A 225 8.30 8.65 -0.31
C PHE A 225 8.57 7.16 -0.22
N SER A 226 8.21 6.41 -1.25
CA SER A 226 8.58 5.01 -1.36
C SER A 226 9.21 4.75 -2.71
N HIS A 227 10.27 3.96 -2.69
CA HIS A 227 10.92 3.43 -3.87
C HIS A 227 10.88 1.91 -3.78
N SER A 228 10.31 1.28 -4.81
CA SER A 228 10.28 -0.17 -4.95
C SER A 228 11.03 -0.57 -6.21
N TYR A 229 11.70 -1.71 -6.13
CA TYR A 229 12.46 -2.28 -7.23
C TYR A 229 12.23 -3.78 -7.28
N TRP A 230 12.05 -4.30 -8.49
CA TRP A 230 12.00 -5.72 -8.77
C TRP A 230 13.09 -6.08 -9.76
N SER A 231 13.76 -7.21 -9.53
CA SER A 231 14.63 -7.84 -10.50
C SER A 231 14.09 -9.23 -10.77
N ASP A 232 13.69 -9.47 -11.99
CA ASP A 232 13.23 -10.76 -12.43
C ASP A 232 14.41 -11.72 -12.64
N PHE A 233 14.19 -13.01 -12.39
CA PHE A 233 15.16 -14.08 -12.61
C PHE A 233 14.44 -15.42 -12.82
N GLY A 234 15.16 -16.42 -13.34
CA GLY A 234 14.59 -17.77 -13.53
C GLY A 234 13.34 -17.76 -14.40
N LYS A 235 13.36 -16.94 -15.47
CA LYS A 235 12.24 -16.78 -16.39
C LYS A 235 12.17 -17.95 -17.36
N ASP A 236 10.98 -18.48 -17.59
CA ASP A 236 10.76 -19.33 -18.75
C ASP A 236 10.81 -18.51 -20.05
N GLU A 237 11.64 -18.95 -21.02
CA GLU A 237 11.82 -18.29 -22.33
C GLU A 237 10.49 -18.11 -23.08
N ALA A 238 9.51 -18.97 -22.79
CA ALA A 238 8.17 -18.86 -23.31
C ALA A 238 7.58 -17.47 -23.03
N LEU A 239 7.75 -16.93 -21.81
CA LEU A 239 7.08 -15.70 -21.38
C LEU A 239 7.46 -14.44 -22.18
N LYS A 240 8.59 -14.44 -22.91
CA LYS A 240 9.08 -13.31 -23.74
C LYS A 240 9.01 -11.95 -23.01
N ILE A 241 9.35 -11.93 -21.73
CA ILE A 241 9.35 -10.70 -20.93
C ILE A 241 10.67 -9.98 -21.23
N GLU A 242 10.61 -8.87 -21.97
CA GLU A 242 11.79 -8.12 -22.41
C GLU A 242 12.45 -7.33 -21.27
N ASP A 243 11.67 -6.85 -20.29
CA ASP A 243 12.19 -6.12 -19.14
C ASP A 243 12.47 -7.05 -17.96
N ASP A 244 13.73 -7.06 -17.50
CA ASP A 244 14.17 -7.84 -16.33
C ASP A 244 14.10 -7.04 -15.02
N THR A 245 13.76 -5.76 -15.11
CA THR A 245 13.81 -4.85 -13.96
C THR A 245 12.61 -3.93 -13.96
N HIS A 246 12.00 -3.75 -12.80
CA HIS A 246 10.84 -2.89 -12.63
C HIS A 246 11.07 -1.93 -11.48
N LYS A 247 10.57 -0.71 -11.59
CA LYS A 247 10.67 0.30 -10.53
C LYS A 247 9.32 0.95 -10.28
N LEU A 248 9.09 1.34 -9.03
CA LEU A 248 7.91 2.11 -8.63
C LEU A 248 8.27 3.14 -7.59
N ASN A 249 8.10 4.39 -7.96
CA ASN A 249 8.24 5.53 -7.06
C ASN A 249 6.85 6.02 -6.69
N LYS A 250 6.66 6.33 -5.40
CA LYS A 250 5.47 7.03 -4.92
C LYS A 250 5.89 8.12 -3.97
N ALA A 251 5.36 9.32 -4.15
CA ALA A 251 5.46 10.40 -3.20
C ALA A 251 4.07 10.82 -2.76
N ASN A 252 3.89 11.20 -1.50
CA ASN A 252 2.63 11.70 -1.00
C ASN A 252 2.85 12.82 0.00
N ILE A 253 2.08 13.89 -0.18
CA ILE A 253 1.92 14.97 0.80
C ILE A 253 0.50 14.84 1.33
N SER A 254 0.35 14.64 2.63
CA SER A 254 -0.95 14.54 3.29
C SER A 254 -1.09 15.65 4.33
N TYR A 255 -2.19 16.39 4.29
CA TYR A 255 -2.55 17.38 5.29
C TYR A 255 -3.89 17.06 5.92
N GLN A 256 -3.90 16.80 7.23
CA GLN A 256 -5.10 16.61 8.02
C GLN A 256 -5.71 17.97 8.37
N VAL A 257 -6.88 18.23 7.80
CA VAL A 257 -7.62 19.49 7.98
C VAL A 257 -8.24 19.57 9.37
N THR A 258 -8.74 18.44 9.88
CA THR A 258 -9.31 18.36 11.22
C THR A 258 -8.27 17.88 12.24
N PRO A 259 -8.41 18.25 13.53
CA PRO A 259 -7.59 17.68 14.61
C PRO A 259 -7.61 16.14 14.59
N SER A 260 -6.47 15.51 14.94
CA SER A 260 -6.30 14.07 14.88
C SER A 260 -7.26 13.26 15.79
N ASP A 261 -7.83 13.91 16.81
CA ASP A 261 -8.80 13.38 17.77
C ASP A 261 -10.27 13.64 17.36
N SER A 262 -10.51 14.23 16.19
CA SER A 262 -11.87 14.51 15.71
C SER A 262 -12.61 13.22 15.35
N LYS A 263 -13.89 13.13 15.73
CA LYS A 263 -14.80 12.05 15.30
C LYS A 263 -14.91 11.93 13.78
N VAL A 264 -14.65 13.01 13.06
CA VAL A 264 -14.53 13.00 11.60
C VAL A 264 -13.17 13.57 11.24
N ALA A 265 -12.34 12.74 10.63
CA ALA A 265 -11.04 13.11 10.11
C ALA A 265 -11.14 13.47 8.62
N VAL A 266 -10.78 14.71 8.27
CA VAL A 266 -10.71 15.16 6.87
C VAL A 266 -9.24 15.39 6.51
N SER A 267 -8.81 14.87 5.37
CA SER A 267 -7.45 15.03 4.85
C SER A 267 -7.45 15.46 3.40
N LEU A 268 -6.46 16.26 3.03
CA LEU A 268 -6.13 16.61 1.66
C LEU A 268 -4.82 15.90 1.31
N ASN A 269 -4.79 15.25 0.16
CA ASN A 269 -3.62 14.49 -0.27
C ASN A 269 -3.22 14.91 -1.68
N LEU A 270 -1.91 15.09 -1.88
CA LEU A 270 -1.30 15.20 -3.19
C LEU A 270 -0.32 14.04 -3.34
N SER A 271 -0.68 13.09 -4.19
CA SER A 271 0.12 11.89 -4.45
C SER A 271 0.73 11.96 -5.84
N TRP A 272 1.94 11.46 -5.99
CA TRP A 272 2.62 11.23 -7.25
C TRP A 272 3.02 9.77 -7.34
N LEU A 273 2.87 9.17 -8.51
CA LEU A 273 3.27 7.82 -8.81
C LEU A 273 4.00 7.82 -10.16
N ASP A 274 5.10 7.06 -10.22
CA ASP A 274 5.92 6.89 -11.42
C ASP A 274 6.54 5.49 -11.43
N GLY A 275 6.22 4.68 -12.43
CA GLY A 275 6.67 3.31 -12.54
C GLY A 275 5.54 2.28 -12.60
N GLU A 276 5.92 1.02 -12.58
CA GLU A 276 5.00 -0.12 -12.68
C GLU A 276 5.00 -0.99 -11.42
N ASN A 277 3.93 -1.75 -11.21
CA ASN A 277 3.85 -2.69 -10.10
C ASN A 277 3.54 -4.10 -10.64
N PRO A 278 4.57 -4.96 -10.80
CA PRO A 278 4.41 -6.31 -11.34
C PRO A 278 3.44 -7.19 -10.53
N ARG A 279 3.31 -6.93 -9.22
CA ARG A 279 2.43 -7.69 -8.33
C ARG A 279 0.95 -7.45 -8.57
N THR A 280 0.59 -6.24 -8.98
CA THR A 280 -0.80 -5.88 -9.25
C THR A 280 -1.13 -5.94 -10.74
N LYS A 281 -0.19 -6.43 -11.57
CA LYS A 281 -0.29 -6.42 -13.05
C LYS A 281 -0.59 -5.02 -13.61
N LYS A 282 -0.22 -3.99 -12.86
CA LYS A 282 -0.41 -2.61 -13.29
C LYS A 282 0.80 -2.25 -14.15
N ALA A 283 0.53 -1.92 -15.41
CA ALA A 283 1.50 -1.38 -16.35
C ALA A 283 2.17 -0.11 -15.80
N ASP A 284 3.29 0.27 -16.41
CA ASP A 284 4.00 1.52 -16.11
C ASP A 284 3.09 2.74 -16.26
N GLN A 285 3.12 3.58 -15.23
CA GLN A 285 2.24 4.72 -15.09
C GLN A 285 2.98 5.89 -14.48
N GLN A 286 2.61 7.09 -14.93
CA GLN A 286 3.04 8.33 -14.33
C GLN A 286 1.85 9.26 -14.15
N TYR A 287 1.52 9.59 -12.90
CA TYR A 287 0.43 10.53 -12.63
C TYR A 287 0.61 11.28 -11.31
N THR A 288 -0.07 12.42 -11.20
CA THR A 288 -0.26 13.17 -9.96
C THR A 288 -1.75 13.21 -9.64
N GLN A 289 -2.11 12.92 -8.41
CA GLN A 289 -3.49 12.85 -7.94
C GLN A 289 -3.69 13.77 -6.74
N PHE A 290 -4.70 14.62 -6.82
CA PHE A 290 -5.24 15.32 -5.66
C PHE A 290 -6.46 14.56 -5.14
N SER A 291 -6.53 14.30 -3.83
CA SER A 291 -7.67 13.61 -3.23
C SER A 291 -8.06 14.19 -1.88
N ILE A 292 -9.34 14.03 -1.54
CA ILE A 292 -9.91 14.40 -0.24
C ILE A 292 -10.30 13.10 0.46
N GLY A 293 -9.70 12.82 1.60
CA GLY A 293 -10.03 11.66 2.43
C GLY A 293 -10.93 12.06 3.58
N VAL A 294 -12.03 11.34 3.78
CA VAL A 294 -12.93 11.49 4.93
C VAL A 294 -12.97 10.16 5.69
N LYS A 295 -12.68 10.21 6.98
CA LYS A 295 -12.76 9.06 7.89
C LYS A 295 -13.72 9.42 9.03
N PHE A 296 -14.65 8.50 9.32
CA PHE A 296 -15.63 8.58 10.40
C PHE A 296 -15.21 7.70 11.57
#